data_AF-A0A348N5V7-F1
#
_entry.id   AF-A0A348N5V7-F1
#
_cell.length_a   1.000
_cell.length_b   1.000
_cell.length_c   1.000
_cell.angle_alpha   90.00
_cell.angle_beta   90.00
_cell.angle_gamma   90.00
#
_symmetry.space_group_name_H-M   'P 1'
#
loop_
_entity.id
_entity.type
_entity.pdbx_description
1 polymer ?
#
loop_
_entity_poly.entity_id
_entity_poly.type
_entity_poly.pdbx_seq_one_letter_code
_entity_poly.pdbx_strand_id
1 'polypeptide(L)'
;LAGHSHTELQEPLKIGNTYIGAVGEYTQTVGLCDLKQKSDGRWEVENYKLVPTLENVPSDPVIQAKIDQFATKIDTEYLSKFGLTKDQV
;
A
#
# COMPACT_ATOMS: atom_id res chain seq x y z
N LEU A 1 1.85 -3.97 11.85
CA LEU A 1 2.10 -3.04 10.73
C LEU A 1 1.64 -1.67 11.18
N ALA A 2 2.50 -0.66 11.07
CA ALA A 2 2.16 0.72 11.37
C ALA A 2 1.73 1.46 10.08
N GLY A 3 0.89 2.47 10.24
CA GLY A 3 0.40 3.34 9.18
C GLY A 3 0.02 4.70 9.77
N HIS A 4 -0.86 5.44 9.10
CA HIS A 4 -1.34 6.78 9.50
C HIS A 4 -0.30 7.90 9.43
N SER A 5 0.92 7.71 9.94
CA SER A 5 1.97 8.73 9.91
C SER A 5 2.69 8.84 8.56
N HIS A 6 2.31 8.00 7.59
CA HIS A 6 2.93 7.90 6.26
C HIS A 6 4.45 7.61 6.33
N THR A 7 4.91 7.05 7.45
CA THR A 7 6.31 6.71 7.66
C THR A 7 6.70 5.49 6.83
N GLU A 8 7.83 5.59 6.15
CA GLU A 8 8.50 4.45 5.54
C GLU A 8 9.69 4.02 6.40
N LEU A 9 9.75 2.74 6.74
CA LEU A 9 10.84 2.16 7.51
C LEU A 9 11.59 1.20 6.60
N GLN A 10 12.84 1.54 6.24
CA GLN A 10 13.69 0.66 5.42
C GLN A 10 14.04 -0.64 6.15
N GLU A 11 14.06 -0.61 7.48
CA GLU A 11 14.26 -1.75 8.36
C GLU A 11 13.18 -1.73 9.47
N PRO A 12 12.67 -2.90 9.91
CA PRO A 12 11.65 -2.93 10.94
C PRO A 12 12.22 -2.54 12.30
N LEU A 13 11.47 -1.73 13.06
CA LEU A 13 11.85 -1.38 14.43
C LEU A 13 11.47 -2.54 15.37
N LYS A 14 12.42 -3.05 16.15
CA LYS A 14 12.15 -4.04 17.20
C LYS A 14 12.02 -3.35 18.55
N ILE A 15 10.80 -3.29 19.07
CA ILE A 15 10.51 -2.74 20.41
C ILE A 15 10.13 -3.90 21.33
N GLY A 16 11.05 -4.26 22.23
CA GLY A 16 10.94 -5.46 23.05
C GLY A 16 10.82 -6.71 22.16
N ASN A 17 9.60 -7.25 22.10
CA ASN A 17 9.31 -8.46 21.34
C ASN A 17 8.45 -8.25 20.10
N THR A 18 8.23 -6.99 19.73
CA THR A 18 7.34 -6.62 18.63
C THR A 18 8.16 -5.97 17.54
N TYR A 19 7.97 -6.43 16.31
CA TYR A 19 8.51 -5.79 15.12
C TYR A 19 7.47 -4.82 14.55
N ILE A 20 7.90 -3.62 14.23
CA ILE A 20 7.08 -2.56 13.64
C ILE A 20 7.67 -2.25 12.25
N GLY A 21 6.92 -2.59 11.21
CA GLY A 21 7.18 -2.16 9.84
C GLY A 21 6.16 -1.12 9.38
N ALA A 22 6.57 -0.22 8.51
CA ALA A 22 5.74 0.81 7.90
C ALA A 22 6.22 1.07 6.46
N VAL A 23 5.28 1.22 5.53
CA VAL A 23 5.53 1.17 4.07
C VAL A 23 5.26 2.50 3.36
N GLY A 24 5.30 3.61 4.09
CA GLY A 24 5.05 4.93 3.52
C GLY A 24 3.58 5.18 3.20
N GLU A 25 3.33 5.75 2.03
CA GLU A 25 2.04 6.29 1.62
C GLU A 25 1.74 6.03 0.13
N TYR A 26 0.49 6.34 -0.25
CA TYR A 26 0.02 6.31 -1.64
C TYR A 26 0.24 5.01 -2.40
N THR A 27 0.45 3.90 -1.67
CA THR A 27 0.75 2.60 -2.28
C THR A 27 2.03 2.62 -3.13
N GLN A 28 2.96 3.54 -2.85
CA GLN A 28 4.22 3.67 -3.59
C GLN A 28 5.11 2.44 -3.41
N THR A 29 5.02 1.78 -2.26
CA THR A 29 5.75 0.54 -1.97
C THR A 29 4.83 -0.52 -1.37
N VAL A 30 5.21 -1.79 -1.58
CA VAL A 30 4.62 -2.97 -0.93
C VAL A 30 5.69 -3.59 -0.04
N GLY A 31 5.35 -3.77 1.24
CA GLY A 31 6.23 -4.44 2.20
C GLY A 31 6.11 -5.96 2.10
N LEU A 32 7.24 -6.63 1.95
CA LEU A 32 7.40 -8.08 2.09
C LEU A 32 8.10 -8.37 3.41
N CYS A 33 7.56 -9.30 4.19
CA CYS A 33 8.09 -9.68 5.49
C CYS A 33 7.99 -11.19 5.64
N ASP A 34 9.14 -11.85 5.72
CA ASP A 34 9.22 -13.28 5.95
C ASP A 34 9.40 -13.53 7.44
N LEU A 35 8.53 -14.37 8.00
CA LEU A 35 8.51 -14.68 9.42
C LEU A 35 8.89 -16.13 9.65
N LYS A 36 9.72 -16.36 10.67
CA LYS A 36 10.10 -17.69 11.14
C LYS A 36 9.60 -17.90 12.56
N GLN A 37 8.90 -19.01 12.78
CA GLN A 37 8.46 -19.37 14.12
C GLN A 37 9.59 -20.10 14.86
N LYS A 38 9.90 -19.62 16.05
CA LYS A 38 10.86 -20.22 16.98
C LYS A 38 10.22 -21.40 17.73
N SER A 39 11.05 -22.21 18.37
CA SER A 39 10.61 -23.36 19.17
C SER A 39 9.72 -23.01 20.36
N ASP A 40 9.83 -21.78 20.89
CA ASP A 40 8.96 -21.23 21.94
C ASP A 40 7.63 -20.68 21.41
N GLY A 41 7.32 -20.91 20.13
CA GLY A 41 6.10 -20.48 19.46
C GLY A 41 6.10 -19.01 19.02
N ARG A 42 7.16 -18.25 19.32
CA ARG A 42 7.24 -16.82 19.00
C ARG A 42 7.87 -16.59 17.63
N TRP A 43 7.50 -15.50 16.99
CA TRP A 43 7.95 -15.19 15.63
C TRP A 43 9.15 -14.25 15.61
N GLU A 44 10.01 -14.45 14.63
CA GLU A 44 11.14 -13.59 14.30
C GLU A 44 11.08 -13.20 12.82
N VAL A 45 11.45 -11.97 12.51
CA VAL A 45 11.56 -11.50 11.12
C VAL A 45 12.87 -12.05 10.55
N GLU A 46 12.75 -12.88 9.51
CA GLU A 46 13.90 -13.44 8.79
C GLU A 46 14.34 -12.53 7.64
N ASN A 47 13.38 -11.86 7.01
CA ASN A 47 13.62 -10.93 5.92
C ASN A 47 12.55 -9.83 5.88
N TYR A 48 12.96 -8.63 5.48
CA TYR A 48 12.08 -7.48 5.31
C TYR A 48 12.53 -6.71 4.07
N LYS A 49 11.59 -6.40 3.18
CA LYS A 49 11.88 -5.66 1.95
C LYS A 49 10.73 -4.75 1.57
N LEU A 50 11.06 -3.55 1.10
CA LEU A 50 10.12 -2.69 0.41
C LEU A 50 10.30 -2.87 -1.11
N VAL A 51 9.20 -3.16 -1.79
CA VAL A 51 9.15 -3.31 -3.25
C VAL A 51 8.38 -2.13 -3.84
N PRO A 52 8.99 -1.28 -4.67
CA PRO A 52 8.28 -0.19 -5.35
C PRO A 52 7.16 -0.73 -6.24
N THR A 53 5.98 -0.13 -6.17
CA THR A 53 4.82 -0.54 -6.98
C THR A 53 4.93 -0.07 -8.44
N LEU A 54 5.76 0.95 -8.71
CA LEU A 54 5.84 1.63 -10.02
C LEU A 54 6.67 0.89 -11.08
N GLU A 55 7.35 -0.21 -10.75
CA GLU A 55 8.36 -0.83 -11.62
C GLU A 55 7.80 -1.89 -12.59
N ASN A 56 6.73 -1.59 -13.33
CA ASN A 56 6.22 -2.41 -14.45
C ASN A 56 5.25 -3.57 -14.12
N VAL A 57 4.41 -3.44 -13.09
CA VAL A 57 3.31 -4.39 -12.86
C VAL A 57 2.12 -4.04 -13.78
N PRO A 58 1.68 -4.95 -14.67
CA PRO A 58 0.53 -4.68 -15.52
C PRO A 58 -0.76 -4.58 -14.69
N SER A 59 -1.66 -3.68 -15.08
CA SER A 59 -2.97 -3.54 -14.43
C SER A 59 -3.77 -4.83 -14.54
N ASP A 60 -4.44 -5.22 -13.45
CA ASP A 60 -5.45 -6.27 -13.49
C ASP A 60 -6.71 -5.74 -14.21
N PRO A 61 -7.19 -6.39 -15.27
CA PRO A 61 -8.29 -5.87 -16.09
C PRO A 61 -9.63 -5.83 -15.33
N VAL A 62 -9.85 -6.73 -14.37
CA VAL A 62 -11.10 -6.77 -13.57
C VAL A 62 -11.09 -5.64 -12.55
N ILE A 63 -9.93 -5.35 -11.94
CA ILE A 63 -9.78 -4.23 -11.02
C ILE A 63 -9.85 -2.91 -11.80
N GLN A 64 -9.21 -2.80 -12.96
CA GLN A 64 -9.24 -1.60 -13.80
C GLN A 64 -10.67 -1.24 -14.21
N ALA A 65 -11.49 -2.20 -14.63
CA ALA A 65 -12.88 -1.95 -14.99
C ALA A 65 -13.70 -1.36 -13.82
N LYS A 66 -13.41 -1.76 -12.57
CA LYS A 66 -14.05 -1.17 -11.37
C LYS A 66 -13.56 0.24 -11.11
N ILE A 67 -12.27 0.51 -11.28
CA ILE A 67 -11.69 1.86 -11.18
C ILE A 67 -12.35 2.78 -12.20
N ASP A 68 -12.48 2.35 -13.45
CA ASP A 68 -13.11 3.12 -14.53
C ASP A 68 -14.59 3.42 -14.23
N GLN A 69 -15.30 2.46 -13.63
CA GLN A 69 -16.68 2.67 -13.18
C GLN A 69 -16.76 3.73 -12.07
N PHE A 70 -15.86 3.69 -11.08
CA PHE A 70 -15.84 4.70 -10.01
C PHE A 70 -15.44 6.08 -10.55
N ALA A 71 -14.45 6.14 -11.43
CA ALA A 71 -14.01 7.34 -12.12
C ALA A 71 -15.18 8.02 -12.87
N THR A 72 -15.96 7.24 -13.61
CA THR A 72 -17.17 7.74 -14.31
C THR A 72 -18.19 8.35 -13.33
N LYS A 73 -18.40 7.73 -12.16
CA LYS A 73 -19.31 8.27 -11.14
C LYS A 73 -18.78 9.57 -10.54
N ILE A 74 -17.48 9.65 -10.27
CA ILE A 74 -16.85 10.87 -9.75
C ILE A 74 -17.04 12.03 -10.74
N ASP A 75 -16.80 11.79 -12.03
CA ASP A 75 -17.00 12.79 -13.08
C ASP A 75 -18.45 13.27 -13.13
N THR A 76 -19.39 12.34 -13.20
CA THR A 76 -20.80 12.66 -13.45
C THR A 76 -21.53 13.18 -12.23
N GLU A 77 -21.25 12.64 -11.03
CA GLU A 77 -22.01 12.94 -9.81
C GLU A 77 -21.36 14.01 -8.92
N TYR A 78 -20.06 14.26 -9.07
CA TYR A 78 -19.31 15.21 -8.22
C TYR A 78 -18.61 16.31 -9.03
N LEU A 79 -17.65 15.98 -9.90
CA LEU A 79 -16.80 16.97 -10.57
C LEU A 79 -17.58 17.83 -11.59
N SER A 80 -18.61 17.28 -12.22
CA SER A 80 -19.52 18.03 -13.11
C SER A 80 -20.14 19.27 -12.45
N LYS A 81 -20.39 19.24 -11.13
CA LYS A 81 -20.92 20.37 -10.35
C LYS A 81 -19.95 21.56 -10.29
N PHE A 82 -18.68 21.30 -10.57
CA PHE A 82 -17.60 22.29 -10.63
C PHE A 82 -17.12 22.55 -12.06
N GLY A 83 -17.76 21.94 -13.07
CA GLY A 83 -17.33 22.02 -14.47
C GLY A 83 -16.01 21.29 -14.75
N LEU A 84 -15.67 20.28 -13.95
CA LEU A 84 -14.41 19.52 -14.04
C LEU A 84 -14.65 18.05 -14.42
N THR A 85 -13.57 17.38 -14.86
CA THR A 85 -13.44 15.92 -14.97
C THR A 85 -12.20 15.42 -14.24
N LYS A 86 -12.09 14.11 -14.03
CA LYS A 86 -10.99 13.43 -13.35
C LYS A 86 -9.63 13.68 -13.99
N ASP A 87 -9.61 14.00 -15.28
CA ASP A 87 -8.36 14.24 -16.03
C ASP A 87 -7.86 15.68 -15.85
N GLN A 88 -8.61 16.52 -15.13
CA GLN A 88 -8.29 17.93 -14.87
C GLN A 88 -7.89 18.19 -13.41
N VAL A 89 -7.76 17.14 -12.58
CA VAL A 89 -7.43 17.21 -11.15
C VAL A 89 -6.25 16.32 -10.79
#